data_AF-A0A939W396-F1
#
_entry.id   AF-A0A939W396-F1
#
_cell.length_a   1.000
_cell.length_b   1.000
_cell.length_c   1.000
_cell.angle_alpha   90.00
_cell.angle_beta   90.00
_cell.angle_gamma   90.00
#
_symmetry.space_group_name_H-M   'P 1'
#
loop_
_entity.id
_entity.type
_entity.pdbx_description
1 polymer ?
#
loop_
_entity_poly.entity_id
_entity_poly.type
_entity_poly.pdbx_seq_one_letter_code
_entity_poly.pdbx_strand_id
1 'polypeptide(L)'
;EYKKTIFDCVHQGLIEALGISDWDRFQRIIEFDRSDFEAPAEKSDNFMIIELTIFPGRTKEQKKSAIEIITSKLVKALSIAPEDVFIIINEPPLENWGMAGKQKG
;
A
#
# COMPACT_ATOMS: atom_id res chain seq x y z
N GLU A 1 -2.93 5.48 -17.51
CA GLU A 1 -1.63 4.81 -17.28
C GLU A 1 -1.12 4.99 -15.85
N TYR A 2 -1.03 6.21 -15.32
CA TYR A 2 -0.56 6.50 -13.95
C TYR A 2 -1.13 5.62 -12.82
N LYS A 3 -2.46 5.55 -12.66
CA LYS A 3 -3.12 4.72 -11.62
C LYS A 3 -2.80 3.23 -11.76
N LYS A 4 -2.70 2.74 -13.01
CA LYS A 4 -2.32 1.35 -13.26
C LYS A 4 -0.90 1.10 -12.77
N THR A 5 0.02 2.03 -13.03
CA THR A 5 1.40 1.98 -12.52
C THR A 5 1.41 1.94 -10.99
N ILE A 6 0.59 2.73 -10.29
CA ILE A 6 0.46 2.65 -8.83
C ILE A 6 0.07 1.23 -8.41
N PHE A 7 -1.01 0.69 -9.00
CA PHE A 7 -1.47 -0.67 -8.68
C PHE A 7 -0.38 -1.72 -8.93
N ASP A 8 0.37 -1.58 -10.03
CA ASP A 8 1.46 -2.48 -10.41
C ASP A 8 2.62 -2.40 -9.42
N CYS A 9 3.07 -1.19 -9.09
CA CYS A 9 4.17 -0.97 -8.14
C CYS A 9 3.85 -1.51 -6.74
N VAL A 10 2.65 -1.23 -6.23
CA VAL A 10 2.22 -1.72 -4.91
C VAL A 10 2.14 -3.24 -4.94
N HIS A 11 1.48 -3.84 -5.93
CA HIS A 11 1.33 -5.30 -6.00
C HIS A 11 2.68 -6.02 -6.12
N GLN A 12 3.56 -5.56 -7.01
CA GLN A 12 4.88 -6.14 -7.17
C GLN A 12 5.73 -5.98 -5.91
N GLY A 13 5.59 -4.87 -5.18
CA GLY A 13 6.25 -4.70 -3.88
C GLY A 13 5.72 -5.68 -2.83
N LEU A 14 4.42 -5.95 -2.81
CA LEU A 14 3.84 -6.95 -1.90
C LEU A 14 4.26 -8.38 -2.25
N ILE A 15 4.33 -8.75 -3.54
CA ILE A 15 4.85 -10.06 -3.97
C ILE A 15 6.30 -10.21 -3.50
N GLU A 16 7.14 -9.22 -3.77
CA GLU A 16 8.57 -9.27 -3.46
C GLU A 16 8.84 -9.30 -1.94
N ALA A 17 8.15 -8.46 -1.17
CA ALA A 17 8.39 -8.31 0.27
C ALA A 17 7.66 -9.33 1.14
N LEU A 18 6.40 -9.67 0.78
CA LEU A 18 5.51 -10.48 1.60
C LEU A 18 5.24 -11.86 1.00
N GLY A 19 5.63 -12.12 -0.24
CA GLY A 19 5.40 -13.39 -0.90
C GLY A 19 3.92 -13.70 -1.13
N ILE A 20 3.09 -12.66 -1.35
CA ILE A 20 1.69 -12.89 -1.74
C ILE A 20 1.64 -13.48 -3.15
N SER A 21 0.52 -14.12 -3.49
CA SER A 21 0.31 -14.66 -4.84
C SER A 21 -0.07 -13.56 -5.83
N ASP A 22 0.23 -13.75 -7.11
CA ASP A 22 -0.09 -12.78 -8.19
C ASP A 22 -1.60 -12.51 -8.33
N TRP A 23 -2.45 -13.50 -8.02
CA TRP A 23 -3.91 -13.31 -8.04
C TRP A 23 -4.43 -12.46 -6.88
N ASP A 24 -3.67 -12.32 -5.78
CA ASP A 24 -4.08 -11.66 -4.54
C ASP A 24 -3.96 -10.13 -4.68
N ARG A 25 -4.85 -9.56 -5.50
CA ARG A 25 -4.73 -8.19 -6.00
C ARG A 25 -5.99 -7.35 -5.72
N PHE A 26 -6.30 -7.19 -4.44
CA PHE A 26 -7.39 -6.34 -3.97
C PHE A 26 -6.88 -4.93 -3.68
N GLN A 27 -7.09 -4.00 -4.63
CA GLN A 27 -6.64 -2.61 -4.51
C GLN A 27 -7.74 -1.65 -4.95
N ARG A 28 -7.79 -0.48 -4.31
CA ARG A 28 -8.66 0.64 -4.69
C ARG A 28 -7.89 1.94 -4.56
N ILE A 29 -8.24 2.93 -5.37
CA ILE A 29 -7.75 4.30 -5.27
C ILE A 29 -8.95 5.18 -4.91
N ILE A 30 -8.78 6.01 -3.89
CA ILE A 30 -9.71 7.07 -3.51
C ILE A 30 -8.94 8.38 -3.71
N GLU A 31 -9.51 9.29 -4.50
CA GLU A 31 -8.91 10.59 -4.79
C GLU A 31 -9.66 11.68 -4.03
N PHE A 32 -8.92 12.69 -3.63
CA PHE A 32 -9.44 13.89 -2.98
C PHE A 32 -8.94 15.10 -3.75
N ASP A 33 -9.79 16.11 -3.87
CA ASP A 33 -9.34 17.42 -4.36
C ASP A 33 -8.39 18.04 -3.34
N ARG A 34 -7.47 18.90 -3.81
CA ARG A 34 -6.47 19.53 -2.93
C ARG A 34 -7.10 20.31 -1.78
N SER A 35 -8.29 20.87 -1.99
CA SER A 35 -9.06 21.58 -0.95
C SER A 35 -9.58 20.67 0.16
N ASP A 36 -9.76 19.38 -0.13
CA ASP A 36 -10.36 18.40 0.79
C ASP A 36 -9.28 17.53 1.47
N PHE A 37 -8.01 17.77 1.12
CA PHE A 37 -6.87 17.01 1.60
C PHE A 37 -5.75 17.93 2.09
N GLU A 38 -5.89 18.35 3.34
CA GLU A 38 -4.88 19.14 4.05
C GLU A 38 -3.65 18.27 4.36
N ALA A 39 -2.49 18.71 3.86
CA ALA A 39 -1.22 18.02 4.08
C ALA A 39 -0.12 19.06 4.38
N PRO A 40 0.97 18.67 5.05
CA PRO A 40 2.12 19.55 5.28
C PRO A 40 2.63 20.19 3.98
N ALA A 41 3.20 21.39 4.08
CA ALA A 41 3.63 22.19 2.93
C ALA A 41 4.70 21.50 2.07
N GLU A 42 5.42 20.54 2.64
CA GLU A 42 6.45 19.75 1.97
C GLU A 42 5.87 18.64 1.06
N LYS A 43 4.55 18.37 1.15
CA LYS A 43 3.88 17.37 0.33
C LYS A 43 3.42 17.97 -1.00
N SER A 44 3.73 17.29 -2.10
CA SER A 44 3.30 17.70 -3.43
C SER A 44 1.90 17.17 -3.76
N ASP A 45 1.39 17.53 -4.95
CA ASP A 45 0.14 17.00 -5.48
C ASP A 45 0.19 15.48 -5.77
N ASN A 46 1.38 14.85 -5.70
CA ASN A 46 1.55 13.40 -5.80
C ASN A 46 1.43 12.68 -4.45
N PHE A 47 1.21 13.41 -3.35
CA PHE A 47 1.16 12.81 -2.02
C PHE A 47 0.05 11.76 -1.93
N MET A 48 0.45 10.55 -1.53
CA MET A 48 -0.45 9.41 -1.40
C MET A 48 -0.25 8.69 -0.06
N ILE A 49 -1.37 8.31 0.54
CA ILE A 49 -1.40 7.41 1.68
C ILE A 49 -1.81 6.02 1.17
N ILE A 50 -0.97 5.03 1.44
CA ILE A 50 -1.19 3.63 1.07
C ILE A 50 -1.46 2.84 2.34
N GLU A 51 -2.72 2.44 2.51
CA GLU A 51 -3.13 1.60 3.62
C GLU A 51 -3.15 0.12 3.21
N LEU A 52 -2.30 -0.67 3.86
CA LEU A 52 -2.18 -2.10 3.65
C LEU A 52 -2.91 -2.82 4.79
N THR A 53 -4.11 -3.33 4.52
CA THR A 53 -4.82 -4.21 5.46
C THR A 53 -4.43 -5.65 5.15
N ILE A 54 -3.66 -6.28 6.02
CA ILE A 54 -3.09 -7.62 5.81
C ILE A 54 -3.33 -8.54 7.01
N PHE A 55 -3.28 -9.85 6.80
CA PHE A 55 -3.34 -10.79 7.93
C PHE A 55 -2.19 -10.55 8.91
N PRO A 56 -2.44 -10.70 10.23
CA PRO A 56 -1.39 -10.65 11.22
C PRO A 56 -0.38 -11.78 11.03
N GLY A 57 0.86 -11.55 11.46
CA GLY A 57 1.91 -12.56 11.49
C GLY A 57 3.13 -12.26 10.63
N ARG A 58 3.15 -11.12 9.92
CA ARG A 58 4.37 -10.66 9.23
C ARG A 58 5.40 -10.15 10.23
N THR A 59 6.66 -10.51 10.02
CA THR A 59 7.75 -10.03 10.88
C THR A 59 7.97 -8.53 10.70
N LYS A 60 8.69 -7.91 11.64
CA LYS A 60 9.08 -6.50 11.53
C LYS A 60 9.88 -6.24 10.25
N GLU A 61 10.75 -7.17 9.88
CA GLU A 61 11.63 -7.10 8.71
C GLU A 61 10.82 -7.21 7.42
N GLN A 62 9.82 -8.08 7.37
CA GLN A 62 8.91 -8.19 6.21
C GLN A 62 8.10 -6.91 6.01
N LYS A 63 7.57 -6.34 7.10
CA LYS A 63 6.85 -5.05 7.05
C LYS A 63 7.75 -3.91 6.59
N LYS A 64 8.96 -3.83 7.15
CA LYS A 64 9.98 -2.87 6.72
C LYS A 64 10.29 -3.01 5.23
N SER A 65 10.53 -4.24 4.77
CA SER A 65 10.82 -4.54 3.36
C SER A 65 9.67 -4.13 2.45
N ALA A 66 8.41 -4.38 2.83
CA ALA A 66 7.25 -3.95 2.05
C ALA A 66 7.20 -2.43 1.90
N ILE A 67 7.43 -1.69 2.98
CA ILE A 67 7.46 -0.22 2.95
C ILE A 67 8.56 0.28 2.00
N GLU A 68 9.79 -0.20 2.16
CA GLU A 68 10.95 0.26 1.38
C GLU A 68 10.83 -0.09 -0.10
N ILE A 69 10.40 -1.31 -0.42
CA ILE A 69 10.29 -1.80 -1.80
C ILE A 69 9.15 -1.09 -2.55
N ILE A 70 7.97 -0.94 -1.93
CA ILE A 70 6.82 -0.26 -2.56
C ILE A 70 7.17 1.19 -2.86
N THR A 71 7.72 1.92 -1.88
CA THR A 71 8.15 3.31 -2.07
C THR A 71 9.19 3.43 -3.19
N SER A 72 10.23 2.58 -3.19
CA SER A 72 11.27 2.58 -4.22
C SER A 72 10.70 2.34 -5.63
N LYS A 73 9.75 1.40 -5.78
CA LYS A 73 9.10 1.12 -7.06
C LYS A 73 8.28 2.32 -7.55
N LEU A 74 7.52 2.97 -6.68
CA LEU A 74 6.71 4.14 -7.02
C LEU A 74 7.59 5.33 -7.43
N VAL A 75 8.61 5.65 -6.64
CA VAL A 75 9.58 6.72 -6.94
C VAL A 75 10.23 6.49 -8.30
N LYS A 76 10.68 5.26 -8.57
CA LYS A 76 11.32 4.93 -9.86
C LYS A 76 10.35 5.00 -11.04
N ALA A 77 9.13 4.51 -10.89
CA ALA A 77 8.18 4.39 -11.99
C ALA A 77 7.44 5.70 -12.30
N LEU A 78 7.25 6.57 -11.30
CA LEU A 78 6.44 7.78 -11.41
C LEU A 78 7.26 9.07 -11.26
N SER A 79 8.55 8.97 -10.93
CA SER A 79 9.43 10.12 -10.69
C SER A 79 8.90 11.08 -9.61
N ILE A 80 8.23 10.53 -8.59
CA ILE A 80 7.73 11.28 -7.43
C ILE A 80 8.76 11.29 -6.30
N ALA A 81 8.64 12.24 -5.38
CA ALA A 81 9.48 12.30 -4.19
C ALA A 81 9.16 11.14 -3.24
N PRO A 82 10.14 10.48 -2.59
CA PRO A 82 9.85 9.45 -1.59
C PRO A 82 9.04 10.01 -0.41
N GLU A 83 9.18 11.29 -0.10
CA GLU A 83 8.40 11.98 0.92
C GLU A 83 6.90 12.02 0.58
N ASP A 84 6.51 11.89 -0.69
CA ASP A 84 5.11 11.86 -1.10
C ASP A 84 4.45 10.47 -0.93
N VAL A 85 5.19 9.46 -0.45
CA VAL A 85 4.63 8.11 -0.22
C VAL A 85 4.57 7.83 1.27
N PHE A 86 3.36 7.69 1.81
CA PHE A 86 3.14 7.34 3.21
C PHE A 86 2.41 5.99 3.32
N ILE A 87 3.03 5.01 3.98
CA ILE A 87 2.48 3.64 4.06
C ILE A 87 2.08 3.31 5.50
N ILE A 88 0.84 2.84 5.66
CA ILE A 88 0.29 2.36 6.93
C ILE A 88 -0.03 0.87 6.79
N ILE A 89 0.40 0.04 7.74
CA ILE A 89 0.07 -1.38 7.78
C ILE A 89 -0.91 -1.63 8.92
N ASN A 90 -2.09 -2.14 8.58
CA ASN A 90 -3.14 -2.53 9.50
C ASN A 90 -3.23 -4.06 9.54
N GLU A 91 -3.22 -4.62 10.75
CA GLU A 91 -3.35 -6.07 10.97
C GLU A 91 -4.52 -6.38 11.92
N PRO A 92 -5.77 -6.37 11.42
CA PRO A 92 -6.90 -6.81 12.21
C PRO A 92 -6.71 -8.25 12.69
N PRO A 93 -7.08 -8.59 13.93
CA PRO A 93 -7.12 -9.97 14.42
C PRO A 93 -7.86 -10.90 13.44
N LEU A 94 -7.46 -12.18 13.37
CA LEU A 94 -8.03 -13.12 12.39
C LEU A 94 -9.56 -13.23 12.48
N GLU A 95 -10.13 -13.17 13.69
CA GLU A 95 -11.58 -13.16 13.94
C GLU A 95 -12.33 -12.01 13.24
N ASN A 96 -11.64 -10.93 12.84
CA ASN A 96 -12.24 -9.82 12.10
C ASN A 96 -12.21 -10.02 10.58
N TRP A 97 -11.67 -11.14 10.09
CA TRP A 97 -11.59 -11.44 8.66
C TRP A 97 -12.66 -12.45 8.23
N GLY A 98 -13.34 -12.14 7.14
CA GLY A 98 -14.30 -13.03 6.48
C GLY A 98 -13.93 -13.24 5.02
N MET A 99 -13.86 -14.50 4.56
CA MET A 99 -13.64 -14.84 3.15
C MET A 99 -14.69 -15.85 2.70
N ALA A 100 -15.41 -15.52 1.63
CA ALA A 100 -16.50 -16.35 1.09
C ALA A 100 -17.52 -16.78 2.17
N GLY A 101 -17.89 -15.85 3.06
CA GLY A 101 -18.86 -16.08 4.13
C GLY A 101 -18.32 -16.87 5.34
N LYS A 102 -17.01 -17.12 5.42
CA LYS A 102 -16.36 -17.82 6.54
C LYS A 102 -15.41 -16.91 7.30
N GLN A 103 -15.62 -16.80 8.61
CA GLN A 103 -14.71 -16.15 9.53
C GLN A 103 -13.37 -16.90 9.59
N LYS A 104 -12.27 -16.16 9.82
CA LYS A 104 -10.94 -16.73 10.07
C LYS A 104 -10.65 -16.71 11.57
N GLY A 105 -9.81 -17.62 12.04
CA GLY A 105 -9.57 -17.83 13.48
C GLY A 105 -10.24 -19.09 13.98
#